data_AF-T1HIG3-F1
#
_entry.id   AF-T1HIG3-F1
#
_cell.length_a   1.000
_cell.length_b   1.000
_cell.length_c   1.000
_cell.angle_alpha   90.00
_cell.angle_beta   90.00
_cell.angle_gamma   90.00
#
_symmetry.space_group_name_H-M   'P 1'
#
loop_
_entity.id
_entity.type
_entity.pdbx_description
1 polymer ?
#
loop_
_entity_poly.entity_id
_entity_poly.type
_entity_poly.pdbx_seq_one_letter_code
_entity_poly.pdbx_strand_id
1 'polypeptide(L)'
;MSAVSPVSWGCSSESNSLLKKNKSVDIFNAKYKKNCTLMHTQPLRGLKLHALNSSLDIIGDRIKYDDWMPLLKTISADRNLHFLSLKSRHSPGTVIIEHVNTEKQAREFTKGSILFTKYMLEKVVEAFAACITVSKTLMCLEFQSIPLQYEAMNILSEALSKTNCLQHLVLQHCNIGDEGCKLISKALRNQPTVQTIDLSNCEITEQGAFYIAELIKVQEIARFGECWKHSLRYREVSHEIISGLRRIILNNNPNIGDKGLQSIVLVLCDDFWIRATIEEFACEYKPIILNTHQLTIRLRRAVISLAKSYLEKT
;
A
#
# COMPACT_ATOMS: atom_id res chain seq x y z
N MET A 1 -10.42 -58.12 22.71
CA MET A 1 -10.34 -57.77 21.28
C MET A 1 -11.21 -56.53 21.04
N SER A 2 -10.60 -55.35 21.01
CA SER A 2 -11.23 -54.14 20.51
C SER A 2 -10.13 -53.28 19.90
N ALA A 3 -10.07 -53.28 18.58
CA ALA A 3 -9.21 -52.40 17.80
C ALA A 3 -9.75 -50.98 17.88
N VAL A 4 -8.91 -50.03 18.28
CA VAL A 4 -9.18 -48.60 18.17
C VAL A 4 -8.36 -48.07 17.00
N SER A 5 -9.04 -47.67 15.93
CA SER A 5 -8.46 -46.94 14.79
C SER A 5 -8.16 -45.49 15.19
N PRO A 6 -7.03 -44.89 14.79
CA PRO A 6 -6.83 -43.45 14.97
C PRO A 6 -7.53 -42.69 13.84
N VAL A 7 -8.46 -41.81 14.21
CA VAL A 7 -9.13 -40.87 13.30
C VAL A 7 -8.15 -39.74 12.98
N SER A 8 -7.63 -39.72 11.75
CA SER A 8 -6.80 -38.65 11.21
C SER A 8 -7.66 -37.53 10.62
N TRP A 9 -7.84 -36.43 11.34
CA TRP A 9 -8.42 -35.20 10.79
C TRP A 9 -7.53 -34.01 11.14
N GLY A 10 -6.92 -33.39 10.12
CA GLY A 10 -6.14 -32.17 10.27
C GLY A 10 -5.03 -32.01 9.23
N CYS A 11 -5.33 -32.07 7.92
CA CYS A 11 -4.34 -31.69 6.88
C CYS A 11 -4.92 -31.26 5.51
N SER A 12 -6.25 -31.19 5.35
CA SER A 12 -6.89 -31.03 4.03
C SER A 12 -7.21 -29.59 3.61
N SER A 13 -7.30 -28.64 4.55
CA SER A 13 -7.58 -27.23 4.25
C SER A 13 -6.34 -26.46 3.79
N GLU A 14 -5.21 -26.64 4.48
CA GLU A 14 -3.93 -26.04 4.13
C GLU A 14 -3.39 -26.58 2.80
N SER A 15 -3.42 -27.90 2.60
CA SER A 15 -3.00 -28.53 1.34
C SER A 15 -3.82 -28.05 0.13
N ASN A 16 -5.15 -27.92 0.25
CA ASN A 16 -6.00 -27.37 -0.81
C ASN A 16 -5.76 -25.88 -1.09
N SER A 17 -5.48 -25.08 -0.06
CA SER A 17 -5.14 -23.66 -0.23
C SER A 17 -3.78 -23.48 -0.92
N LEU A 18 -2.77 -24.27 -0.55
CA LEU A 18 -1.45 -24.29 -1.18
C LEU A 18 -1.53 -24.75 -2.63
N LEU A 19 -2.31 -25.79 -2.93
CA LEU A 19 -2.57 -26.26 -4.29
C LEU A 19 -3.26 -25.19 -5.16
N LYS A 20 -4.20 -24.41 -4.61
CA LYS A 20 -4.84 -23.29 -5.32
C LYS A 20 -3.87 -22.13 -5.59
N LYS A 21 -3.01 -21.78 -4.63
CA LYS A 21 -2.04 -20.69 -4.77
C LYS A 21 -0.89 -21.02 -5.73
N ASN A 22 -0.43 -22.28 -5.76
CA ASN A 22 0.52 -22.77 -6.76
C ASN A 22 -0.05 -22.65 -8.18
N LYS A 23 -1.32 -23.05 -8.38
CA LYS A 23 -2.01 -22.91 -9.68
C LYS A 23 -2.13 -21.45 -10.15
N SER A 24 -2.34 -20.50 -9.24
CA SER A 24 -2.44 -19.07 -9.59
C SER A 24 -1.16 -18.54 -10.25
N VAL A 25 0.01 -18.85 -9.66
CA VAL A 25 1.30 -18.42 -10.19
C VAL A 25 1.64 -19.13 -11.49
N ASP A 26 1.30 -20.42 -11.61
CA ASP A 26 1.48 -21.16 -12.85
C ASP A 26 0.64 -20.56 -13.99
N ILE A 27 -0.60 -20.11 -13.70
CA ILE A 27 -1.46 -19.42 -14.67
C ILE A 27 -0.83 -18.08 -15.10
N PHE A 28 -0.34 -17.29 -14.14
CA PHE A 28 0.34 -16.03 -14.46
C PHE A 28 1.57 -16.29 -15.36
N ASN A 29 2.42 -17.24 -14.97
CA ASN A 29 3.64 -17.57 -15.71
C ASN A 29 3.34 -18.12 -17.11
N ALA A 30 2.29 -18.93 -17.27
CA ALA A 30 1.84 -19.41 -18.58
C ALA A 30 1.38 -18.25 -19.48
N LYS A 31 0.59 -17.31 -18.94
CA LYS A 31 0.17 -16.10 -19.68
C LYS A 31 1.36 -15.21 -20.03
N TYR A 32 2.28 -15.02 -19.09
CA TYR A 32 3.49 -14.22 -19.29
C TYR A 32 4.38 -14.81 -20.40
N LYS A 33 4.68 -16.12 -20.34
CA LYS A 33 5.42 -16.83 -21.39
C LYS A 33 4.74 -16.70 -22.74
N LYS A 34 3.41 -16.84 -22.80
CA LYS A 34 2.65 -16.62 -24.05
C LYS A 34 2.81 -15.19 -24.58
N ASN A 35 2.71 -14.18 -23.73
CA ASN A 35 2.90 -12.79 -24.14
C ASN A 35 4.34 -12.49 -24.57
N CYS A 36 5.35 -13.08 -23.92
CA CYS A 36 6.75 -13.03 -24.36
C CYS A 36 6.92 -13.63 -25.76
N THR A 37 6.34 -14.81 -26.01
CA THR A 37 6.42 -15.44 -27.35
C THR A 37 5.75 -14.62 -28.44
N LEU A 38 4.61 -13.98 -28.13
CA LEU A 38 3.89 -13.11 -29.07
C LEU A 38 4.66 -11.82 -29.38
N MET A 39 5.49 -11.35 -28.45
CA MET A 39 6.28 -10.13 -28.58
C MET A 39 7.75 -10.41 -28.97
N HIS A 40 8.08 -11.66 -29.30
CA HIS A 40 9.44 -12.10 -29.64
C HIS A 40 10.50 -11.81 -28.55
N THR A 41 10.11 -11.84 -27.28
CA THR A 41 11.01 -11.64 -26.12
C THR A 41 11.11 -12.90 -25.25
N GLN A 42 12.07 -12.92 -24.31
CA GLN A 42 12.24 -14.00 -23.35
C GLN A 42 11.73 -13.60 -21.96
N PRO A 43 11.18 -14.54 -21.17
CA PRO A 43 10.79 -14.27 -19.79
C PRO A 43 11.97 -13.77 -18.95
N LEU A 44 11.75 -12.73 -18.14
CA LEU A 44 12.76 -12.17 -17.25
C LEU A 44 13.23 -13.21 -16.22
N ARG A 45 14.54 -13.49 -16.19
CA ARG A 45 15.16 -14.43 -15.24
C ARG A 45 15.10 -13.95 -13.79
N GLY A 46 14.97 -12.64 -13.57
CA GLY A 46 14.94 -12.01 -12.25
C GLY A 46 13.53 -11.78 -11.67
N LEU A 47 12.47 -12.22 -12.37
CA LEU A 47 11.10 -12.06 -11.91
C LEU A 47 10.85 -13.00 -10.71
N LYS A 48 10.63 -12.43 -9.52
CA LYS A 48 10.39 -13.22 -8.31
C LYS A 48 8.90 -13.48 -8.18
N LEU A 49 8.50 -14.71 -8.49
CA LEU A 49 7.15 -15.21 -8.30
C LEU A 49 7.12 -16.13 -7.08
N HIS A 50 6.38 -15.74 -6.03
CA HIS A 50 6.22 -16.59 -4.85
C HIS A 50 4.87 -17.30 -4.89
N ALA A 51 4.91 -18.61 -5.15
CA ALA A 51 3.74 -19.47 -5.29
C ALA A 51 2.86 -19.54 -4.02
N LEU A 52 3.47 -19.43 -2.83
CA LEU A 52 2.79 -19.51 -1.54
C LEU A 52 1.82 -18.35 -1.26
N ASN A 53 2.05 -17.19 -1.87
CA ASN A 53 1.25 -15.97 -1.66
C ASN A 53 0.68 -15.42 -2.97
N SER A 54 0.87 -16.12 -4.10
CA SER A 54 0.57 -15.58 -5.43
C SER A 54 1.11 -14.16 -5.59
N SER A 55 2.38 -13.98 -5.19
CA SER A 55 3.05 -12.69 -5.18
C SER A 55 3.94 -12.52 -6.40
N LEU A 56 3.94 -11.31 -6.95
CA LEU A 56 4.80 -10.89 -8.03
C LEU A 56 5.65 -9.71 -7.56
N ASP A 57 6.95 -9.93 -7.42
CA ASP A 57 7.91 -8.92 -7.02
C ASP A 57 8.83 -8.58 -8.20
N ILE A 58 8.78 -7.32 -8.62
CA ILE A 58 9.50 -6.80 -9.79
C ILE A 58 10.56 -5.82 -9.32
N ILE A 59 11.81 -6.05 -9.72
CA ILE A 59 12.89 -5.08 -9.56
C ILE A 59 13.11 -4.41 -10.91
N GLY A 60 12.64 -3.17 -11.07
CA GLY A 60 12.51 -2.52 -12.37
C GLY A 60 13.80 -1.95 -12.98
N ASP A 61 14.88 -1.86 -12.20
CA ASP A 61 16.11 -1.13 -12.52
C ASP A 61 16.81 -1.51 -13.83
N ARG A 62 16.72 -2.80 -14.21
CA ARG A 62 17.49 -3.38 -15.32
C ARG A 62 16.60 -3.95 -16.42
N ILE A 63 15.30 -3.68 -16.37
CA ILE A 63 14.35 -4.19 -17.35
C ILE A 63 14.35 -3.24 -18.55
N LYS A 64 14.55 -3.79 -19.75
CA LYS A 64 14.52 -3.02 -21.00
C LYS A 64 13.08 -2.74 -21.44
N TYR A 65 12.90 -1.76 -22.32
CA TYR A 65 11.59 -1.41 -22.87
C TYR A 65 10.83 -2.64 -23.42
N ASP A 66 11.48 -3.45 -24.27
CA ASP A 66 10.85 -4.60 -24.92
C ASP A 66 10.41 -5.69 -23.91
N ASP A 67 11.12 -5.81 -22.79
CA ASP A 67 10.81 -6.79 -21.74
C ASP A 67 9.69 -6.31 -20.81
N TRP A 68 9.50 -4.99 -20.69
CA TRP A 68 8.40 -4.40 -19.94
C TRP A 68 7.05 -4.65 -20.62
N MET A 69 6.96 -4.50 -21.94
CA MET A 69 5.68 -4.59 -22.67
C MET A 69 4.89 -5.90 -22.43
N PRO A 70 5.48 -7.11 -22.57
CA PRO A 70 4.76 -8.35 -22.28
C PRO A 70 4.42 -8.48 -20.80
N LEU A 71 5.24 -7.92 -19.90
CA LEU A 71 5.00 -7.93 -18.47
C LEU A 71 3.78 -7.07 -18.11
N LEU A 72 3.74 -5.82 -18.59
CA LEU A 72 2.63 -4.88 -18.37
C LEU A 72 1.32 -5.42 -18.93
N LYS A 73 1.35 -6.01 -20.13
CA LYS A 73 0.18 -6.66 -20.74
C LYS A 73 -0.33 -7.84 -19.94
N THR A 74 0.56 -8.56 -19.25
CA THR A 74 0.17 -9.69 -18.41
C THR A 74 -0.42 -9.20 -17.09
N ILE A 75 0.20 -8.20 -16.45
CA ILE A 75 -0.25 -7.60 -15.19
C ILE A 75 -1.63 -6.97 -15.35
N SER A 76 -1.85 -6.18 -16.40
CA SER A 76 -3.11 -5.46 -16.62
C SER A 76 -4.33 -6.38 -16.79
N ALA A 77 -4.11 -7.62 -17.22
CA ALA A 77 -5.15 -8.63 -17.42
C ALA A 77 -5.21 -9.69 -16.30
N ASP A 78 -4.37 -9.57 -15.26
CA ASP A 78 -4.32 -10.56 -14.20
C ASP A 78 -5.46 -10.42 -13.19
N ARG A 79 -5.93 -11.55 -12.67
CA ARG A 79 -7.06 -11.66 -11.72
C ARG A 79 -6.76 -12.53 -10.51
N ASN A 80 -5.55 -13.09 -10.44
CA ASN A 80 -5.16 -14.18 -9.53
C ASN A 80 -4.04 -13.77 -8.57
N LEU A 81 -3.31 -12.70 -8.88
CA LEU A 81 -2.30 -12.13 -8.01
C LEU A 81 -2.94 -11.57 -6.74
N HIS A 82 -2.38 -11.95 -5.59
CA HIS A 82 -2.78 -11.42 -4.29
C HIS A 82 -1.82 -10.31 -3.82
N PHE A 83 -0.57 -10.35 -4.27
CA PHE A 83 0.46 -9.37 -3.91
C PHE A 83 1.20 -8.93 -5.18
N LEU A 84 1.30 -7.62 -5.38
CA LEU A 84 1.98 -7.02 -6.51
C LEU A 84 2.93 -5.94 -6.00
N SER A 85 4.22 -6.12 -6.28
CA SER A 85 5.27 -5.23 -5.80
C SER A 85 6.19 -4.79 -6.92
N LEU A 86 6.45 -3.49 -6.96
CA LEU A 86 7.43 -2.89 -7.84
C LEU A 86 8.44 -2.09 -7.03
N LYS A 87 9.71 -2.49 -7.14
CA LYS A 87 10.81 -1.91 -6.36
C LYS A 87 11.91 -1.40 -7.26
N SER A 88 12.54 -0.31 -6.86
CA SER A 88 13.82 0.13 -7.39
C SER A 88 14.90 0.07 -6.31
N ARG A 89 16.13 -0.28 -6.71
CA ARG A 89 17.32 -0.22 -5.85
C ARG A 89 18.14 1.06 -6.04
N HIS A 90 17.68 1.98 -6.90
CA HIS A 90 18.33 3.27 -7.05
C HIS A 90 18.10 4.15 -5.81
N SER A 91 19.01 5.10 -5.59
CA SER A 91 19.00 5.96 -4.40
C SER A 91 17.72 6.80 -4.31
N PRO A 92 17.21 7.07 -3.10
CA PRO A 92 16.14 8.04 -2.89
C PRO A 92 16.57 9.40 -3.47
N GLY A 93 15.70 10.03 -4.27
CA GLY A 93 16.00 11.27 -5.01
C GLY A 93 16.20 11.10 -6.52
N THR A 94 15.86 9.94 -7.09
CA THR A 94 15.86 9.77 -8.55
C THR A 94 14.78 10.65 -9.19
N VAL A 95 15.20 11.57 -10.06
CA VAL A 95 14.29 12.47 -10.80
C VAL A 95 13.78 11.78 -12.06
N ILE A 96 12.51 12.00 -12.38
CA ILE A 96 11.90 11.48 -13.61
C ILE A 96 12.52 12.16 -14.83
N ILE A 97 12.78 11.35 -15.84
CA ILE A 97 13.32 11.79 -17.12
C ILE A 97 12.15 12.28 -17.97
N GLU A 98 11.83 13.56 -17.83
CA GLU A 98 10.64 14.18 -18.45
C GLU A 98 10.72 14.27 -19.98
N HIS A 99 11.94 14.37 -20.53
CA HIS A 99 12.15 14.53 -21.98
C HIS A 99 11.87 13.25 -22.79
N VAL A 100 11.74 12.09 -22.13
CA VAL A 100 11.36 10.82 -22.77
C VAL A 100 9.87 10.58 -22.52
N ASN A 101 9.04 11.11 -23.43
CA ASN A 101 7.58 11.09 -23.32
C ASN A 101 6.88 10.36 -24.48
N THR A 102 7.63 9.86 -25.47
CA THR A 102 7.10 9.06 -26.58
C THR A 102 7.65 7.65 -26.60
N GLU A 103 6.90 6.74 -27.22
CA GLU A 103 7.31 5.35 -27.40
C GLU A 103 8.67 5.23 -28.13
N LYS A 104 8.87 6.03 -29.18
CA LYS A 104 10.11 6.01 -29.96
C LYS A 104 11.32 6.38 -29.10
N GLN A 105 11.20 7.45 -28.32
CA GLN A 105 12.26 7.88 -27.40
C GLN A 105 12.51 6.83 -26.32
N ALA A 106 11.47 6.18 -25.80
CA ALA A 106 11.61 5.14 -24.79
C ALA A 106 12.34 3.89 -25.33
N ARG A 107 12.11 3.52 -26.59
CA ARG A 107 12.83 2.42 -27.25
C ARG A 107 14.31 2.73 -27.49
N GLU A 108 14.61 3.97 -27.86
CA GLU A 108 15.98 4.42 -28.16
C GLU A 108 16.78 4.79 -26.90
N PHE A 109 16.11 4.88 -25.75
CA PHE A 109 16.72 5.27 -24.49
C PHE A 109 17.61 4.16 -23.91
N THR A 110 18.88 4.47 -23.74
CA THR A 110 19.92 3.55 -23.23
C THR A 110 20.63 4.08 -21.99
N LYS A 111 20.37 5.33 -21.58
CA LYS A 111 21.11 6.04 -20.53
C LYS A 111 20.42 5.94 -19.17
N GLY A 112 20.49 4.79 -18.53
CA GLY A 112 19.92 4.57 -17.19
C GLY A 112 18.69 3.65 -17.20
N SER A 113 17.95 3.61 -16.09
CA SER A 113 16.75 2.78 -15.99
C SER A 113 15.58 3.43 -16.74
N ILE A 114 15.00 2.69 -17.69
CA ILE A 114 13.85 3.15 -18.47
C ILE A 114 12.62 3.41 -17.60
N LEU A 115 12.51 2.74 -16.44
CA LEU A 115 11.40 2.89 -15.51
C LEU A 115 11.17 4.35 -15.08
N PHE A 116 12.25 5.13 -14.98
CA PHE A 116 12.17 6.53 -14.54
C PHE A 116 11.90 7.52 -15.68
N THR A 117 11.65 7.04 -16.90
CA THR A 117 11.14 7.90 -17.97
C THR A 117 9.66 8.18 -17.74
N LYS A 118 9.22 9.40 -18.03
CA LYS A 118 7.80 9.79 -17.88
C LYS A 118 6.88 8.81 -18.60
N TYR A 119 7.21 8.48 -19.85
CA TYR A 119 6.44 7.54 -20.66
C TYR A 119 6.28 6.16 -20.00
N MET A 120 7.38 5.56 -19.53
CA MET A 120 7.30 4.21 -18.95
C MET A 120 6.65 4.18 -17.60
N LEU A 121 6.89 5.18 -16.75
CA LEU A 121 6.26 5.26 -15.45
C LEU A 121 4.73 5.33 -15.60
N GLU A 122 4.22 6.17 -16.50
CA GLU A 122 2.80 6.23 -16.82
C GLU A 122 2.26 4.87 -17.30
N LYS A 123 2.96 4.19 -18.22
CA LYS A 123 2.54 2.85 -18.69
C LYS A 123 2.55 1.78 -17.62
N VAL A 124 3.53 1.82 -16.73
CA VAL A 124 3.60 0.90 -15.59
C VAL A 124 2.42 1.14 -14.65
N VAL A 125 2.16 2.41 -14.30
CA VAL A 125 1.07 2.77 -13.39
C VAL A 125 -0.30 2.49 -14.01
N GLU A 126 -0.50 2.76 -15.31
CA GLU A 126 -1.71 2.38 -16.05
C GLU A 126 -1.96 0.86 -15.98
N ALA A 127 -0.92 0.04 -16.17
CA ALA A 127 -1.07 -1.42 -16.10
C ALA A 127 -1.40 -1.91 -14.69
N PHE A 128 -0.78 -1.30 -13.66
CA PHE A 128 -1.08 -1.61 -12.26
C PHE A 128 -2.50 -1.16 -11.89
N ALA A 129 -2.93 0.02 -12.32
CA ALA A 129 -4.29 0.52 -12.18
C ALA A 129 -5.32 -0.41 -12.84
N ALA A 130 -5.03 -0.89 -14.06
CA ALA A 130 -5.85 -1.90 -14.72
C ALA A 130 -5.92 -3.21 -13.92
N CYS A 131 -4.80 -3.67 -13.36
CA CYS A 131 -4.78 -4.85 -12.50
C CYS A 131 -5.64 -4.66 -11.25
N ILE A 132 -5.55 -3.51 -10.57
CA ILE A 132 -6.31 -3.18 -9.36
C ILE A 132 -7.82 -3.15 -9.62
N THR A 133 -8.23 -2.64 -10.78
CA THR A 133 -9.65 -2.53 -11.16
C THR A 133 -10.27 -3.85 -11.62
N VAL A 134 -9.47 -4.73 -12.24
CA VAL A 134 -9.95 -6.01 -12.78
C VAL A 134 -9.80 -7.15 -11.76
N SER A 135 -8.80 -7.08 -10.87
CA SER A 135 -8.55 -8.10 -9.87
C SER A 135 -9.52 -8.02 -8.70
N LYS A 136 -10.04 -9.18 -8.31
CA LYS A 136 -10.86 -9.37 -7.09
C LYS A 136 -10.10 -10.14 -5.99
N THR A 137 -8.79 -10.31 -6.18
CA THR A 137 -7.95 -11.09 -5.25
C THR A 137 -6.73 -10.31 -4.78
N LEU A 138 -6.42 -9.17 -5.40
CA LEU A 138 -5.28 -8.34 -5.05
C LEU A 138 -5.50 -7.69 -3.67
N MET A 139 -4.75 -8.17 -2.68
CA MET A 139 -4.82 -7.73 -1.29
C MET A 139 -3.70 -6.74 -0.94
N CYS A 140 -2.56 -6.82 -1.62
CA CYS A 140 -1.42 -5.95 -1.33
C CYS A 140 -0.80 -5.37 -2.60
N LEU A 141 -0.57 -4.06 -2.55
CA LEU A 141 0.11 -3.28 -3.58
C LEU A 141 1.29 -2.56 -2.95
N GLU A 142 2.47 -2.74 -3.52
CA GLU A 142 3.71 -2.11 -3.05
C GLU A 142 4.44 -1.40 -4.18
N PHE A 143 4.73 -0.12 -3.98
CA PHE A 143 5.72 0.64 -4.72
C PHE A 143 6.83 1.08 -3.77
N GLN A 144 8.08 0.83 -4.15
CA GLN A 144 9.24 1.20 -3.34
C GLN A 144 10.30 1.90 -4.19
N SER A 145 10.71 3.10 -3.76
CA SER A 145 11.75 3.92 -4.40
C SER A 145 11.41 4.32 -5.84
N ILE A 146 10.13 4.56 -6.12
CA ILE A 146 9.65 4.95 -7.46
C ILE A 146 8.94 6.28 -7.34
N PRO A 147 9.45 7.35 -7.97
CA PRO A 147 8.81 8.65 -7.90
C PRO A 147 7.44 8.57 -8.57
N LEU A 148 6.37 8.75 -7.80
CA LEU A 148 5.00 8.79 -8.28
C LEU A 148 4.57 10.25 -8.33
N GLN A 149 4.84 10.91 -9.47
CA GLN A 149 4.36 12.26 -9.76
C GLN A 149 2.82 12.34 -9.74
N TYR A 150 2.30 13.57 -9.77
CA TYR A 150 0.87 13.85 -9.67
C TYR A 150 0.02 13.06 -10.68
N GLU A 151 0.42 12.97 -11.94
CA GLU A 151 -0.31 12.25 -12.99
C GLU A 151 -0.39 10.75 -12.70
N ALA A 152 0.73 10.14 -12.33
CA ALA A 152 0.78 8.74 -11.91
C ALA A 152 -0.09 8.50 -10.67
N MET A 153 0.00 9.37 -9.67
CA MET A 153 -0.83 9.29 -8.47
C MET A 153 -2.31 9.46 -8.76
N ASN A 154 -2.68 10.31 -9.71
CA ASN A 154 -4.07 10.52 -10.10
C ASN A 154 -4.66 9.23 -10.71
N ILE A 155 -3.95 8.61 -11.66
CA ILE A 155 -4.33 7.31 -12.26
C ILE A 155 -4.48 6.24 -11.18
N LEU A 156 -3.49 6.15 -10.28
CA LEU A 156 -3.50 5.18 -9.19
C LEU A 156 -4.68 5.41 -8.24
N SER A 157 -4.95 6.66 -7.86
CA SER A 157 -6.05 7.04 -6.96
C SER A 157 -7.42 6.70 -7.54
N GLU A 158 -7.61 6.87 -8.85
CA GLU A 158 -8.85 6.49 -9.52
C GLU A 158 -9.06 4.97 -9.46
N ALA A 159 -8.01 4.19 -9.68
CA ALA A 159 -8.07 2.73 -9.55
C ALA A 159 -8.34 2.28 -8.10
N LEU A 160 -7.69 2.91 -7.12
CA LEU A 160 -7.91 2.66 -5.70
C LEU A 160 -9.35 2.96 -5.27
N SER A 161 -10.03 3.91 -5.91
CA SER A 161 -11.44 4.21 -5.61
C SER A 161 -12.43 3.14 -6.11
N LYS A 162 -11.96 2.23 -6.99
CA LYS A 162 -12.78 1.19 -7.63
C LYS A 162 -12.51 -0.22 -7.09
N THR A 163 -11.40 -0.42 -6.39
CA THR A 163 -11.08 -1.72 -5.79
C THR A 163 -12.00 -2.00 -4.60
N ASN A 164 -12.16 -3.27 -4.26
CA ASN A 164 -12.90 -3.72 -3.07
C ASN A 164 -12.22 -4.90 -2.38
N CYS A 165 -10.95 -5.16 -2.70
CA CYS A 165 -10.19 -6.30 -2.18
C CYS A 165 -8.84 -5.87 -1.58
N LEU A 166 -8.35 -4.69 -1.94
CA LEU A 166 -7.07 -4.21 -1.46
C LEU A 166 -7.13 -3.95 0.05
N GLN A 167 -6.15 -4.49 0.78
CA GLN A 167 -6.01 -4.38 2.24
C GLN A 167 -4.76 -3.60 2.64
N HIS A 168 -3.67 -3.73 1.86
CA HIS A 168 -2.39 -3.11 2.17
C HIS A 168 -1.90 -2.28 0.97
N LEU A 169 -1.66 -0.99 1.22
CA LEU A 169 -1.06 -0.06 0.27
C LEU A 169 0.28 0.42 0.83
N VAL A 170 1.37 0.06 0.17
CA VAL A 170 2.73 0.44 0.59
C VAL A 170 3.33 1.30 -0.50
N LEU A 171 3.59 2.57 -0.19
CA LEU A 171 4.21 3.53 -1.10
C LEU A 171 5.40 4.15 -0.37
N GLN A 172 6.52 3.42 -0.29
CA GLN A 172 7.71 3.87 0.41
C GLN A 172 8.68 4.56 -0.56
N HIS A 173 9.28 5.68 -0.15
CA HIS A 173 10.25 6.39 -0.99
C HIS A 173 9.68 6.79 -2.38
N CYS A 174 8.39 7.12 -2.44
CA CYS A 174 7.69 7.39 -3.69
C CYS A 174 7.56 8.88 -4.06
N ASN A 175 8.09 9.80 -3.25
CA ASN A 175 7.97 11.25 -3.43
C ASN A 175 6.57 11.70 -3.88
N ILE A 176 5.57 11.38 -3.04
CA ILE A 176 4.15 11.61 -3.34
C ILE A 176 3.76 13.06 -3.03
N GLY A 177 4.40 13.65 -2.01
CA GLY A 177 4.07 14.97 -1.49
C GLY A 177 2.64 15.10 -0.94
N ASP A 178 2.25 16.34 -0.66
CA ASP A 178 0.96 16.64 -0.02
C ASP A 178 -0.23 16.44 -0.97
N GLU A 179 -0.09 16.78 -2.25
CA GLU A 179 -1.15 16.59 -3.24
C GLU A 179 -1.44 15.11 -3.49
N GLY A 180 -0.42 14.25 -3.48
CA GLY A 180 -0.67 12.81 -3.56
C GLY A 180 -1.31 12.26 -2.28
N CYS A 181 -1.01 12.80 -1.08
CA CYS A 181 -1.74 12.48 0.15
C CYS A 181 -3.22 12.83 0.06
N LYS A 182 -3.56 13.98 -0.53
CA LYS A 182 -4.93 14.41 -0.80
C LYS A 182 -5.66 13.47 -1.77
N LEU A 183 -5.01 13.05 -2.85
CA LEU A 183 -5.56 12.09 -3.81
C LEU A 183 -5.84 10.73 -3.16
N ILE A 184 -4.87 10.20 -2.39
CA ILE A 184 -5.04 8.95 -1.62
C ILE A 184 -6.19 9.10 -0.63
N SER A 185 -6.25 10.21 0.11
CA SER A 185 -7.31 10.47 1.10
C SER A 185 -8.69 10.52 0.47
N LYS A 186 -8.81 11.10 -0.74
CA LYS A 186 -10.06 11.10 -1.50
C LYS A 186 -10.45 9.70 -1.98
N ALA A 187 -9.49 8.94 -2.50
CA ALA A 187 -9.72 7.60 -3.02
C ALA A 187 -10.14 6.62 -1.92
N LEU A 188 -9.52 6.72 -0.73
CA LEU A 188 -9.72 5.79 0.38
C LEU A 188 -10.87 6.18 1.32
N ARG A 189 -11.48 7.36 1.14
CA ARG A 189 -12.59 7.85 1.97
C ARG A 189 -13.72 6.83 2.13
N ASN A 190 -14.08 6.16 1.03
CA ASN A 190 -15.18 5.18 0.97
C ASN A 190 -14.69 3.75 0.77
N GLN A 191 -13.43 3.46 1.14
CA GLN A 191 -12.82 2.15 0.93
C GLN A 191 -12.68 1.39 2.25
N PRO A 192 -13.67 0.54 2.61
CA PRO A 192 -13.69 -0.20 3.86
C PRO A 192 -12.66 -1.34 3.91
N THR A 193 -12.08 -1.73 2.76
CA THR A 193 -11.19 -2.90 2.71
C THR A 193 -9.75 -2.57 3.06
N VAL A 194 -9.32 -1.33 2.85
CA VAL A 194 -7.92 -0.93 3.06
C VAL A 194 -7.65 -0.76 4.55
N GLN A 195 -6.79 -1.61 5.09
CA GLN A 195 -6.47 -1.69 6.51
C GLN A 195 -5.12 -1.05 6.84
N THR A 196 -4.17 -1.07 5.91
CA THR A 196 -2.81 -0.53 6.15
C THR A 196 -2.40 0.38 5.01
N ILE A 197 -1.89 1.56 5.37
CA ILE A 197 -1.22 2.47 4.44
C ILE A 197 0.17 2.77 5.00
N ASP A 198 1.17 2.64 4.15
CA ASP A 198 2.55 3.04 4.45
C ASP A 198 2.99 4.12 3.45
N LEU A 199 3.27 5.31 3.96
CA LEU A 199 3.77 6.47 3.21
C LEU A 199 5.13 6.92 3.77
N SER A 200 5.98 5.97 4.15
CA SER A 200 7.29 6.29 4.70
C SER A 200 8.20 6.94 3.65
N ASN A 201 8.94 7.98 4.03
CA ASN A 201 9.83 8.73 3.13
C ASN A 201 9.13 9.24 1.85
N CYS A 202 7.98 9.91 1.98
CA CYS A 202 7.20 10.38 0.83
C CYS A 202 7.16 11.90 0.67
N GLU A 203 8.09 12.61 1.31
CA GLU A 203 8.20 14.08 1.29
C GLU A 203 6.91 14.78 1.75
N ILE A 204 6.25 14.17 2.75
CA ILE A 204 4.99 14.68 3.32
C ILE A 204 5.29 15.84 4.27
N THR A 205 4.53 16.94 4.14
CA THR A 205 4.61 18.10 5.04
C THR A 205 3.43 18.13 6.02
N GLU A 206 3.34 19.19 6.83
CA GLU A 206 2.18 19.49 7.67
C GLU A 206 0.84 19.39 6.91
N GLN A 207 0.80 19.87 5.66
CA GLN A 207 -0.42 19.88 4.85
C GLN A 207 -0.86 18.46 4.45
N GLY A 208 0.09 17.59 4.08
CA GLY A 208 -0.19 16.20 3.77
C GLY A 208 -0.66 15.42 5.01
N ALA A 209 -0.07 15.69 6.17
CA ALA A 209 -0.51 15.12 7.45
C ALA A 209 -1.96 15.53 7.79
N PHE A 210 -2.36 16.76 7.51
CA PHE A 210 -3.74 17.22 7.67
C PHE A 210 -4.72 16.43 6.80
N TYR A 211 -4.40 16.16 5.53
CA TYR A 211 -5.26 15.33 4.67
C TYR A 211 -5.43 13.91 5.19
N ILE A 212 -4.36 13.32 5.73
CA ILE A 212 -4.41 11.99 6.36
C ILE A 212 -5.28 12.04 7.62
N ALA A 213 -5.18 13.08 8.44
CA ALA A 213 -6.04 13.26 9.61
C ALA A 213 -7.52 13.39 9.21
N GLU A 214 -7.83 14.10 8.13
CA GLU A 214 -9.19 14.19 7.59
C GLU A 214 -9.71 12.82 7.12
N LEU A 215 -8.89 12.02 6.44
CA LEU A 215 -9.23 10.65 6.04
C LEU A 215 -9.61 9.80 7.26
N ILE A 216 -8.77 9.83 8.31
CA ILE A 216 -9.00 9.08 9.55
C ILE A 216 -10.35 9.46 10.14
N LYS A 217 -10.62 10.76 10.29
CA LYS A 217 -11.84 11.30 10.88
C LYS A 217 -13.09 10.90 10.11
N VAL A 218 -13.05 10.93 8.77
CA VAL A 218 -14.21 10.52 7.96
C VAL A 218 -14.50 9.03 8.13
N GLN A 219 -13.46 8.19 8.12
CA GLN A 219 -13.65 6.77 8.33
C GLN A 219 -14.05 6.43 9.77
N GLU A 220 -13.65 7.23 10.76
CA GLU A 220 -14.03 7.07 12.16
C GLU A 220 -15.55 7.15 12.33
N ILE A 221 -16.18 8.13 11.68
CA ILE A 221 -17.66 8.27 11.69
C ILE A 221 -18.32 7.02 11.12
N ALA A 222 -17.78 6.46 10.03
CA ALA A 222 -18.29 5.24 9.43
C ALA A 222 -18.12 4.02 10.37
N ARG A 223 -16.94 3.87 10.98
CA ARG A 223 -16.65 2.81 11.97
C ARG A 223 -17.56 2.90 13.18
N PHE A 224 -17.79 4.10 13.70
CA PHE A 224 -18.69 4.31 14.84
C PHE A 224 -20.13 3.90 14.52
N GLY A 225 -20.62 4.28 13.33
CA GLY A 225 -21.94 3.86 12.86
C GLY A 225 -22.07 2.34 12.67
N GLU A 226 -21.04 1.67 12.18
CA GLU A 226 -20.98 0.20 12.06
C GLU A 226 -20.93 -0.48 13.44
N CYS A 227 -20.05 0.01 14.33
CA CYS A 227 -19.95 -0.44 15.72
C CYS A 227 -21.29 -0.35 16.44
N TRP A 228 -21.98 0.79 16.32
CA TRP A 228 -23.29 1.00 16.92
C TRP A 228 -24.30 -0.07 16.46
N LYS A 229 -24.35 -0.38 15.17
CA LYS A 229 -25.25 -1.42 14.64
C LYS A 229 -24.95 -2.80 15.23
N HIS A 230 -23.66 -3.13 15.40
CA HIS A 230 -23.24 -4.44 15.91
C HIS A 230 -23.34 -4.57 17.43
N SER A 231 -23.28 -3.46 18.17
CA SER A 231 -23.46 -3.45 19.63
C SER A 231 -24.93 -3.47 20.06
N LEU A 232 -25.88 -3.27 19.13
CA LEU A 232 -27.30 -3.53 19.37
C LEU A 232 -27.45 -4.99 19.82
N ARG A 233 -27.93 -5.18 21.06
CA ARG A 233 -28.06 -6.46 21.80
C ARG A 233 -26.86 -6.89 22.68
N TYR A 234 -26.06 -5.95 23.17
CA TYR A 234 -25.02 -6.19 24.19
C TYR A 234 -23.96 -7.24 23.79
N ARG A 235 -23.69 -7.36 22.48
CA ARG A 235 -22.62 -8.23 21.98
C ARG A 235 -21.30 -7.47 21.97
N GLU A 236 -20.23 -8.13 22.39
CA GLU A 236 -18.88 -7.62 22.16
C GLU A 236 -18.62 -7.58 20.65
N VAL A 237 -18.26 -6.39 20.15
CA VAL A 237 -17.92 -6.20 18.74
C VAL A 237 -16.45 -6.58 18.59
N SER A 238 -16.16 -7.75 18.02
CA SER A 238 -14.78 -8.17 17.77
C SER A 238 -14.09 -7.22 16.81
N HIS A 239 -12.79 -6.99 17.04
CA HIS A 239 -12.03 -6.03 16.25
C HIS A 239 -12.02 -6.35 14.75
N GLU A 240 -12.22 -7.60 14.36
CA GLU A 240 -12.19 -8.09 12.98
C GLU A 240 -13.44 -7.71 12.16
N ILE A 241 -14.55 -7.35 12.80
CA ILE A 241 -15.81 -7.02 12.13
C ILE A 241 -15.78 -5.61 11.54
N ILE A 242 -15.12 -4.67 12.23
CA ILE A 242 -15.15 -3.27 11.81
C ILE A 242 -14.21 -3.05 10.63
N SER A 243 -14.77 -2.50 9.57
CA SER A 243 -14.06 -2.25 8.33
C SER A 243 -13.31 -0.91 8.35
N GLY A 244 -12.33 -0.75 7.46
CA GLY A 244 -11.55 0.47 7.27
C GLY A 244 -10.12 0.40 7.78
N LEU A 245 -9.48 1.58 7.80
CA LEU A 245 -8.07 1.73 8.11
C LEU A 245 -7.78 1.33 9.57
N ARG A 246 -6.68 0.62 9.77
CA ARG A 246 -6.20 0.13 11.06
C ARG A 246 -4.77 0.52 11.34
N ARG A 247 -3.96 0.73 10.30
CA ARG A 247 -2.55 1.08 10.44
C ARG A 247 -2.13 2.15 9.45
N ILE A 248 -1.45 3.15 9.97
CA ILE A 248 -0.86 4.23 9.18
C ILE A 248 0.61 4.34 9.57
N ILE A 249 1.49 4.25 8.59
CA ILE A 249 2.93 4.35 8.76
C ILE A 249 3.39 5.60 8.01
N LEU A 250 3.93 6.59 8.73
CA LEU A 250 4.42 7.86 8.16
C LEU A 250 5.90 8.08 8.49
N ASN A 251 6.65 7.01 8.67
CA ASN A 251 8.03 7.07 9.13
C ASN A 251 8.89 7.90 8.16
N ASN A 252 9.87 8.60 8.71
CA ASN A 252 10.87 9.33 7.94
C ASN A 252 10.29 10.42 7.02
N ASN A 253 9.29 11.15 7.51
CA ASN A 253 8.81 12.38 6.86
C ASN A 253 9.17 13.58 7.75
N PRO A 254 10.39 14.13 7.63
CA PRO A 254 10.89 15.17 8.55
C PRO A 254 10.12 16.49 8.46
N ASN A 255 9.38 16.72 7.37
CA ASN A 255 8.66 17.97 7.12
C ASN A 255 7.23 17.97 7.66
N ILE A 256 6.75 16.88 8.28
CA ILE A 256 5.41 16.84 8.90
C ILE A 256 5.30 17.91 10.01
N GLY A 257 6.37 18.05 10.80
CA GLY A 257 6.45 19.00 11.90
C GLY A 257 5.44 18.74 13.04
N ASP A 258 5.61 19.47 14.14
CA ASP A 258 4.79 19.29 15.34
C ASP A 258 3.30 19.52 15.09
N LYS A 259 2.94 20.47 14.22
CA LYS A 259 1.55 20.79 13.88
C LYS A 259 0.87 19.70 13.06
N GLY A 260 1.60 19.08 12.13
CA GLY A 260 1.10 17.94 11.35
C GLY A 260 0.89 16.73 12.26
N LEU A 261 1.84 16.47 13.17
CA LEU A 261 1.71 15.43 14.19
C LEU A 261 0.53 15.71 15.13
N GLN A 262 0.36 16.95 15.59
CA GLN A 262 -0.76 17.37 16.45
C GLN A 262 -2.09 17.07 15.77
N SER A 263 -2.23 17.38 14.48
CA SER A 263 -3.46 17.12 13.72
C SER A 263 -3.81 15.64 13.69
N ILE A 264 -2.82 14.76 13.47
CA ILE A 264 -3.01 13.31 13.47
C ILE A 264 -3.34 12.80 14.88
N VAL A 265 -2.59 13.24 15.89
CA VAL A 265 -2.78 12.82 17.29
C VAL A 265 -4.14 13.23 17.81
N LEU A 266 -4.63 14.42 17.47
CA LEU A 266 -5.96 14.89 17.87
C LEU A 266 -7.07 13.95 17.39
N VAL A 267 -7.01 13.49 16.13
CA VAL A 267 -8.01 12.56 15.59
C VAL A 267 -7.85 11.16 16.19
N LEU A 268 -6.61 10.70 16.41
CA LEU A 268 -6.36 9.39 17.01
C LEU A 268 -6.69 9.32 18.51
N CYS A 269 -6.82 10.47 19.19
CA CYS A 269 -7.26 10.49 20.59
C CYS A 269 -8.69 9.96 20.75
N ASP A 270 -9.52 10.15 19.73
CA ASP A 270 -10.93 9.76 19.72
C ASP A 270 -11.15 8.41 19.00
N ASP A 271 -10.22 8.02 18.12
CA ASP A 271 -10.28 6.75 17.40
C ASP A 271 -9.51 5.60 18.10
N PHE A 272 -10.25 4.64 18.67
CA PHE A 272 -9.67 3.46 19.34
C PHE A 272 -9.19 2.35 18.39
N TRP A 273 -9.46 2.45 17.09
CA TRP A 273 -9.32 1.36 16.12
C TRP A 273 -8.07 1.45 15.25
N ILE A 274 -7.46 2.64 15.17
CA ILE A 274 -6.28 2.90 14.35
C ILE A 274 -5.02 2.92 15.20
N ARG A 275 -4.00 2.20 14.74
CA ARG A 275 -2.62 2.27 15.21
C ARG A 275 -1.79 3.07 14.21
N ALA A 276 -1.32 4.25 14.60
CA ALA A 276 -0.35 5.00 13.81
C ALA A 276 1.06 4.76 14.33
N THR A 277 2.03 4.65 13.41
CA THR A 277 3.45 4.61 13.72
C THR A 277 4.15 5.73 12.95
N ILE A 278 4.88 6.56 13.69
CA ILE A 278 5.69 7.65 13.13
C ILE A 278 7.07 7.54 13.78
N GLU A 279 8.05 7.10 13.00
CA GLU A 279 9.47 7.17 13.36
C GLU A 279 10.06 8.44 12.75
N GLU A 280 10.49 9.35 13.60
CA GLU A 280 11.20 10.57 13.21
C GLU A 280 12.68 10.38 13.52
N PHE A 281 13.56 10.63 12.54
CA PHE A 281 15.03 10.52 12.71
C PHE A 281 15.64 11.63 13.59
N ALA A 282 14.83 12.42 14.33
CA ALA A 282 15.30 13.63 14.99
C ALA A 282 15.48 13.54 16.51
N CYS A 283 15.20 12.42 17.20
CA CYS A 283 15.47 12.31 18.64
C CYS A 283 15.84 10.88 19.04
N GLU A 284 16.78 10.73 19.97
CA GLU A 284 17.24 9.48 20.63
C GLU A 284 16.14 8.69 21.38
N TYR A 285 14.86 8.91 21.08
CA TYR A 285 13.75 8.27 21.74
C TYR A 285 13.01 7.35 20.76
N LYS A 286 12.74 6.14 21.25
CA LYS A 286 12.09 5.00 20.58
C LYS A 286 10.94 5.40 19.63
N PRO A 287 10.68 4.58 18.59
CA PRO A 287 9.53 4.76 17.68
C PRO A 287 8.26 5.14 18.43
N ILE A 288 7.60 6.23 18.01
CA ILE A 288 6.32 6.63 18.59
C ILE A 288 5.24 5.70 18.02
N ILE A 289 5.03 4.59 18.72
CA ILE A 289 3.94 3.67 18.46
C ILE A 289 2.71 4.19 19.20
N LEU A 290 1.78 4.82 18.48
CA LEU A 290 0.50 5.23 19.03
C LEU A 290 -0.42 4.00 19.07
N ASN A 291 -0.33 3.22 20.15
CA ASN A 291 -1.21 2.08 20.43
C ASN A 291 -2.40 2.54 21.29
N THR A 292 -3.60 2.58 20.71
CA THR A 292 -4.86 2.94 21.40
C THR A 292 -5.13 2.12 22.66
N HIS A 293 -4.67 0.87 22.71
CA HIS A 293 -4.88 -0.04 23.86
C HIS A 293 -3.95 0.21 25.08
N GLN A 294 -2.85 0.95 24.92
CA GLN A 294 -1.94 1.35 26.02
C GLN A 294 -2.09 2.83 26.44
N LEU A 295 -2.88 3.61 25.70
CA LEU A 295 -3.01 5.05 25.87
C LEU A 295 -4.03 5.49 26.93
N THR A 296 -4.77 4.56 27.55
CA THR A 296 -6.10 4.89 28.08
C THR A 296 -6.15 5.73 29.35
N ILE A 297 -5.08 5.90 30.15
CA ILE A 297 -5.18 6.75 31.36
C ILE A 297 -3.93 7.61 31.62
N ARG A 298 -2.71 7.05 31.58
CA ARG A 298 -1.49 7.79 31.93
C ARG A 298 -0.94 8.64 30.79
N LEU A 299 -1.03 8.15 29.55
CA LEU A 299 -0.56 8.89 28.37
C LEU A 299 -1.57 9.91 27.85
N ARG A 300 -2.90 9.69 27.97
CA ARG A 300 -3.89 10.76 27.77
C ARG A 300 -3.58 11.97 28.67
N ARG A 301 -3.22 11.75 29.94
CA ARG A 301 -2.78 12.85 30.83
C ARG A 301 -1.41 13.42 30.45
N ALA A 302 -0.43 12.60 30.06
CA ALA A 302 0.91 13.09 29.70
C ALA A 302 0.94 13.84 28.35
N VAL A 303 0.23 13.35 27.34
CA VAL A 303 0.10 13.99 26.02
C VAL A 303 -0.78 15.24 26.10
N ILE A 304 -1.89 15.21 26.86
CA ILE A 304 -2.68 16.43 27.14
C ILE A 304 -1.87 17.40 28.02
N SER A 305 -1.04 16.93 28.96
CA SER A 305 -0.16 17.78 29.78
C SER A 305 0.98 18.38 28.97
N LEU A 306 1.58 17.65 28.03
CA LEU A 306 2.60 18.15 27.12
C LEU A 306 2.00 19.17 26.15
N ALA A 307 0.84 18.87 25.57
CA ALA A 307 0.09 19.79 24.72
C ALA A 307 -0.39 21.04 25.46
N LYS A 308 -0.84 20.92 26.74
CA LYS A 308 -1.21 22.05 27.59
C LYS A 308 -0.02 22.90 28.01
N SER A 309 1.11 22.28 28.40
CA SER A 309 2.31 23.03 28.79
C SER A 309 2.94 23.82 27.63
N TYR A 310 2.63 23.43 26.38
CA TYR A 310 3.04 24.15 25.18
C TYR A 310 2.10 25.30 24.83
N LEU A 311 0.79 25.13 25.04
CA LEU A 311 -0.22 26.20 24.88
C LEU A 311 -0.09 27.33 25.92
N GLU A 312 0.46 27.04 27.10
CA GLU A 312 0.70 28.05 28.15
C GLU A 312 2.03 28.82 27.96
N LYS A 313 2.83 28.47 26.95
CA LYS A 313 4.14 29.10 26.67
C LYS A 313 4.19 29.92 25.37
N THR A 314 3.06 30.05 24.68
CA THR A 314 2.84 30.97 23.55
C THR A 314 1.87 32.06 23.96
#